data_AF-A0A3D2HVQ4-F1
#
_entry.id   AF-A0A3D2HVQ4-F1
#
_cell.length_a   1.000
_cell.length_b   1.000
_cell.length_c   1.000
_cell.angle_alpha   90.00
_cell.angle_beta   90.00
_cell.angle_gamma   90.00
#
_symmetry.space_group_name_H-M   'P 1'
#
loop_
_entity.id
_entity.type
_entity.pdbx_description
1 polymer ?
#
loop_
_entity_poly.entity_id
_entity_poly.type
_entity_poly.pdbx_seq_one_letter_code
_entity_poly.pdbx_strand_id
1 'polypeptide(L)'
;MESYKREFIQFLEKAGVLRFGDFTAKSGRKIPYFINAGMIKTGEEIATLGAFYARAYREKLGDQKTVLYGPAYKGISIAVSAAIALSKDGLNVPFFFNR
;
A
#
# COMPACT_ATOMS: atom_id res chain seq x y z
N MET A 1 -5.10 17.47 -6.40
CA MET A 1 -4.77 16.16 -5.84
C MET A 1 -5.99 15.28 -6.02
N GLU A 2 -5.87 14.18 -6.79
CA GLU A 2 -6.94 13.20 -7.00
C GLU A 2 -7.63 12.81 -5.68
N SER A 3 -8.97 12.62 -5.70
CA SER A 3 -9.76 12.32 -4.49
C SER A 3 -9.19 11.13 -3.71
N TYR A 4 -8.85 10.06 -4.42
CA TYR A 4 -8.36 8.82 -3.78
C TYR A 4 -7.01 9.01 -3.06
N LYS A 5 -6.17 9.97 -3.49
CA LYS A 5 -4.88 10.26 -2.81
C LYS A 5 -5.11 10.94 -1.46
N ARG A 6 -6.16 11.75 -1.34
CA ARG A 6 -6.59 12.33 -0.05
C ARG A 6 -7.12 11.24 0.88
N GLU A 7 -8.00 10.39 0.38
CA GLU A 7 -8.52 9.24 1.12
C GLU A 7 -7.38 8.33 1.61
N PHE A 8 -6.37 8.10 0.77
CA PHE A 8 -5.22 7.29 1.12
C PHE A 8 -4.42 7.90 2.27
N ILE A 9 -4.12 9.20 2.22
CA ILE A 9 -3.40 9.89 3.30
C ILE A 9 -4.19 9.81 4.61
N GLN A 10 -5.50 10.04 4.58
CA GLN A 10 -6.36 9.93 5.76
C GLN A 10 -6.40 8.51 6.32
N PHE A 11 -6.43 7.50 5.46
CA PHE A 11 -6.32 6.10 5.87
C PHE A 11 -4.98 5.82 6.55
N LEU A 12 -3.85 6.25 5.96
CA LEU A 12 -2.53 6.03 6.53
C LEU A 12 -2.38 6.71 7.90
N GLU A 13 -2.94 7.90 8.06
CA GLU A 13 -2.96 8.60 9.35
C GLU A 13 -3.79 7.83 10.39
N LYS A 14 -5.03 7.43 10.05
CA LYS A 14 -5.91 6.66 10.93
C LYS A 14 -5.33 5.31 11.34
N ALA A 15 -4.67 4.60 10.43
CA ALA A 15 -3.98 3.33 10.69
C ALA A 15 -2.65 3.52 11.45
N GLY A 16 -2.27 4.75 11.80
CA GLY A 16 -1.01 5.08 12.47
C GLY A 16 0.23 4.83 11.62
N VAL A 17 0.07 4.53 10.33
CA VAL A 17 1.15 4.36 9.36
C VAL A 17 1.84 5.69 9.13
N LEU A 18 1.07 6.76 8.92
CA LEU A 18 1.57 8.13 8.80
C LEU A 18 1.37 8.85 10.14
N ARG A 19 2.44 9.45 10.67
CA ARG A 19 2.39 10.25 11.89
C ARG A 19 3.12 11.58 11.67
N PHE A 20 2.55 12.67 12.16
CA PHE A 20 3.16 14.00 12.16
C PHE A 20 3.81 14.31 13.52
N GLY A 21 4.91 15.07 13.51
CA GLY A 21 5.67 15.42 14.70
C GLY A 21 7.16 15.52 14.42
N ASP A 22 7.97 15.59 15.48
CA ASP A 22 9.42 15.74 15.38
C ASP A 22 10.13 14.38 15.37
N PHE A 23 10.51 13.92 14.18
CA PHE A 23 11.25 12.66 14.03
C PHE A 23 12.68 12.90 13.52
N THR A 24 13.56 11.94 13.79
CA THR A 24 14.93 11.92 13.25
C THR A 24 15.09 10.67 12.40
N ALA A 25 15.35 10.85 11.11
CA ALA A 25 15.61 9.76 10.18
C ALA A 25 16.91 9.02 10.56
N LYS A 26 17.11 7.80 10.03
CA LYS A 26 18.37 7.06 10.21
C LYS A 26 19.61 7.81 9.73
N SER A 27 19.44 8.74 8.79
CA SER A 27 20.50 9.64 8.31
C SER A 27 20.81 10.81 9.25
N GLY A 28 20.10 10.95 10.38
CA GLY A 28 20.20 12.10 11.28
C GLY A 28 19.33 13.30 10.88
N ARG A 29 18.72 13.28 9.69
CA ARG A 29 17.85 14.37 9.21
C ARG A 29 16.58 14.49 10.07
N LYS A 30 16.25 15.71 10.51
CA LYS A 30 14.95 16.02 11.13
C LYS A 30 13.85 16.00 10.06
N ILE A 31 12.76 15.29 10.34
CA ILE A 31 11.61 15.16 9.43
C ILE A 31 10.31 15.42 10.19
N PRO A 32 9.35 16.14 9.58
CA PRO A 32 8.09 16.53 10.24
C PRO A 32 7.02 15.44 10.21
N TYR A 33 7.30 14.32 9.56
CA TYR A 33 6.41 13.15 9.51
C TYR A 33 7.22 11.86 9.38
N PHE A 34 6.61 10.75 9.79
CA PHE A 34 7.18 9.42 9.69
C PHE A 34 6.15 8.44 9.13
N ILE A 35 6.60 7.58 8.21
CA ILE A 35 5.79 6.53 7.59
C ILE A 35 6.31 5.16 8.03
N ASN A 36 5.44 4.34 8.61
CA ASN A 36 5.74 2.96 8.97
C ASN A 36 4.62 2.02 8.57
N ALA A 37 4.77 1.38 7.41
CA ALA A 37 3.82 0.39 6.91
C ALA A 37 3.66 -0.83 7.85
N GLY A 38 4.58 -1.06 8.81
CA GLY A 38 4.43 -2.09 9.84
C GLY A 38 3.32 -1.80 10.86
N MET A 39 2.65 -0.66 10.77
CA MET A 39 1.49 -0.33 11.60
C MET A 39 0.18 -0.94 11.09
N ILE A 40 0.17 -1.45 9.85
CA ILE A 40 -0.93 -2.27 9.34
C ILE A 40 -0.92 -3.61 10.08
N LYS A 41 -1.93 -3.85 10.92
CA LYS A 41 -1.95 -4.99 11.86
C LYS A 41 -3.21 -5.84 11.76
N THR A 42 -4.27 -5.33 11.13
CA THR A 42 -5.57 -6.02 11.02
C THR A 42 -5.90 -6.42 9.59
N GLY A 43 -6.84 -7.36 9.44
CA GLY A 43 -7.37 -7.79 8.14
C GLY A 43 -8.05 -6.66 7.37
N GLU A 44 -8.78 -5.78 8.06
CA GLU A 44 -9.47 -4.64 7.46
C GLU A 44 -8.48 -3.60 6.91
N GLU A 45 -7.42 -3.29 7.67
CA GLU A 45 -6.38 -2.35 7.25
C GLU A 45 -5.60 -2.86 6.03
N ILE A 46 -5.20 -4.14 6.01
CA ILE A 46 -4.46 -4.70 4.87
C ILE A 46 -5.37 -4.84 3.63
N ALA A 47 -6.65 -5.17 3.81
CA ALA A 47 -7.62 -5.18 2.71
C ALA A 47 -7.80 -3.78 2.11
N THR A 48 -7.92 -2.76 2.96
CA THR A 48 -8.03 -1.36 2.56
C THR A 48 -6.76 -0.89 1.84
N LEU A 49 -5.58 -1.21 2.36
CA LEU A 49 -4.31 -0.94 1.69
C LEU A 49 -4.26 -1.58 0.30
N GLY A 50 -4.63 -2.85 0.19
CA GLY A 50 -4.70 -3.56 -1.09
C GLY A 50 -5.62 -2.88 -2.10
N ALA A 51 -6.79 -2.40 -1.67
CA ALA A 51 -7.71 -1.65 -2.52
C ALA A 51 -7.10 -0.33 -3.04
N PHE A 52 -6.34 0.40 -2.21
CA PHE A 52 -5.62 1.59 -2.67
C PHE A 52 -4.54 1.26 -3.72
N TYR A 53 -3.80 0.17 -3.52
CA TYR A 53 -2.82 -0.29 -4.52
C TYR A 53 -3.50 -0.76 -5.83
N ALA A 54 -4.65 -1.43 -5.75
CA ALA A 54 -5.43 -1.83 -6.93
C ALA A 54 -5.94 -0.61 -7.72
N ARG A 55 -6.43 0.44 -7.03
CA ARG A 55 -6.80 1.71 -7.67
C ARG A 55 -5.61 2.36 -8.37
N ALA A 56 -4.46 2.44 -7.69
CA ALA A 56 -3.24 3.00 -8.28
C ALA A 56 -2.75 2.19 -9.48
N TYR A 57 -2.86 0.86 -9.44
CA TYR A 57 -2.58 -0.02 -10.56
C TYR A 57 -3.46 0.31 -11.76
N ARG A 58 -4.79 0.35 -11.58
CA ARG A 58 -5.74 0.62 -12.67
C ARG A 58 -5.55 2.02 -13.25
N GLU A 59 -5.26 3.02 -12.44
CA GLU A 59 -4.96 4.38 -12.92
C GLU A 59 -3.76 4.41 -13.87
N LYS A 60 -2.75 3.56 -13.64
CA LYS A 60 -1.50 3.56 -14.41
C LYS A 60 -1.44 2.56 -15.54
N LEU A 61 -2.05 1.40 -15.36
CA LEU A 61 -1.94 0.26 -16.27
C LEU A 61 -3.29 -0.13 -16.90
N GLY A 62 -4.39 0.47 -16.46
CA GLY A 62 -5.73 0.06 -16.87
C GLY A 62 -5.96 -1.43 -16.57
N ASP A 63 -6.41 -2.15 -17.58
CA ASP A 63 -6.75 -3.58 -17.50
C ASP A 63 -5.64 -4.50 -17.99
N GLN A 64 -4.43 -3.94 -18.20
CA GLN A 64 -3.29 -4.74 -18.60
C GLN A 64 -3.05 -5.85 -17.57
N LYS A 65 -2.89 -7.09 -18.02
CA LYS A 65 -2.54 -8.22 -17.14
C LYS A 65 -1.03 -8.27 -16.97
N THR A 66 -0.54 -7.73 -15.85
CA THR A 66 0.88 -7.80 -15.47
C THR A 66 1.05 -8.69 -14.24
N VAL A 67 2.29 -9.08 -13.96
CA VAL A 67 2.63 -9.87 -12.78
C VAL A 67 2.95 -8.93 -11.62
N LEU A 68 2.33 -9.15 -10.46
CA LEU A 68 2.68 -8.43 -9.23
C LEU A 68 3.85 -9.14 -8.51
N TYR A 69 4.95 -8.42 -8.30
CA TYR A 69 6.09 -8.90 -7.52
C TYR A 69 6.12 -8.27 -6.12
N GLY A 70 6.06 -9.10 -5.09
CA GLY A 70 6.13 -8.69 -3.69
C GLY A 70 7.47 -9.02 -3.04
N PRO A 71 8.43 -8.08 -2.91
CA PRO A 71 9.73 -8.37 -2.32
C PRO A 71 9.62 -8.74 -0.83
N ALA A 72 10.39 -9.73 -0.40
CA ALA A 72 10.39 -10.19 0.99
C ALA A 72 10.92 -9.11 1.96
N TYR A 73 10.35 -8.93 3.16
CA TYR A 73 9.12 -9.55 3.68
C TYR A 73 7.88 -8.66 3.50
N LYS A 74 8.05 -7.34 3.62
CA LYS A 74 6.93 -6.39 3.69
C LYS A 74 6.15 -6.29 2.37
N GLY A 75 6.80 -6.50 1.23
CA GLY A 75 6.15 -6.45 -0.07
C GLY A 75 5.22 -7.62 -0.34
N ILE A 76 5.40 -8.75 0.38
CA ILE A 76 4.58 -9.95 0.21
C ILE A 76 3.11 -9.64 0.51
N SER A 77 2.82 -9.07 1.68
CA SER A 77 1.44 -8.77 2.10
C SER A 77 0.78 -7.72 1.21
N ILE A 78 1.56 -6.75 0.72
CA ILE A 78 1.07 -5.71 -0.20
C ILE A 78 0.72 -6.33 -1.56
N ALA A 79 1.60 -7.14 -2.14
CA ALA A 79 1.33 -7.78 -3.43
C ALA A 79 0.12 -8.73 -3.36
N VAL A 80 0.02 -9.54 -2.29
CA VAL A 80 -1.12 -10.44 -2.06
C VAL A 80 -2.43 -9.67 -1.92
N SER A 81 -2.46 -8.63 -1.07
CA SER A 81 -3.69 -7.84 -0.86
C SER A 81 -4.11 -7.07 -2.11
N ALA A 82 -3.17 -6.53 -2.88
CA ALA A 82 -3.45 -5.87 -4.15
C ALA A 82 -4.00 -6.86 -5.20
N ALA A 83 -3.42 -8.06 -5.32
CA ALA A 83 -3.91 -9.10 -6.22
C ALA A 83 -5.36 -9.51 -5.88
N ILE A 84 -5.66 -9.69 -4.60
CA ILE A 84 -7.02 -9.98 -4.11
C ILE A 84 -7.99 -8.86 -4.48
N ALA A 85 -7.60 -7.60 -4.27
CA ALA A 85 -8.45 -6.44 -4.59
C ALA A 85 -8.70 -6.32 -6.11
N LEU A 86 -7.67 -6.46 -6.95
CA LEU A 86 -7.82 -6.45 -8.41
C LEU A 86 -8.76 -7.56 -8.91
N SER A 87 -8.66 -8.76 -8.33
CA SER A 87 -9.53 -9.88 -8.68
C SER A 87 -11.00 -9.62 -8.34
N LYS A 88 -11.30 -8.92 -7.24
CA LYS A 88 -12.68 -8.53 -6.89
C LYS A 88 -13.28 -7.57 -7.92
N ASP A 89 -12.44 -6.76 -8.55
CA ASP A 89 -12.83 -5.82 -9.62
C ASP A 89 -12.74 -6.47 -11.02
N GLY A 90 -12.67 -7.80 -11.11
CA GLY A 90 -12.67 -8.55 -12.36
C GLY A 90 -11.33 -8.66 -13.08
N LEU A 91 -10.22 -8.14 -12.51
CA LEU A 91 -8.89 -8.28 -13.08
C LEU A 91 -8.04 -9.27 -12.28
N ASN A 92 -8.09 -10.53 -12.69
CA ASN A 92 -7.27 -11.58 -12.10
C ASN A 92 -5.83 -11.53 -12.64
N VAL A 93 -4.87 -11.15 -11.80
CA VAL A 93 -3.45 -11.05 -12.14
C VAL A 93 -2.60 -12.08 -11.39
N PRO A 94 -1.58 -12.67 -12.02
CA PRO A 94 -0.60 -13.49 -11.32
C PRO A 94 0.23 -12.63 -10.34
N PHE A 95 0.67 -13.24 -9.24
CA PHE A 95 1.63 -12.62 -8.33
C PHE A 95 2.69 -13.64 -7.87
N PHE A 96 3.86 -13.15 -7.49
CA PHE A 96 4.93 -13.95 -6.87
C PHE A 96 5.77 -13.11 -5.91
N PHE A 97 6.64 -13.79 -5.17
CA PHE A 97 7.56 -13.16 -4.23
C PHE A 97 8.85 -13.98 -4.11
N ASN A 98 9.91 -13.37 -3.61
CA ASN A 98 11.12 -14.10 -3.20
C ASN A 98 11.06 -14.48 -1.71
N ARG A 99 12.08 -15.19 -1.24
CA ARG A 99 12.37 -15.45 0.17
C ARG A 99 13.62 -14.69 0.58
#